data_AF-A0A1T4SSA8-F1
#
_entry.id   AF-A0A1T4SSA8-F1
#
_cell.length_a   1.000
_cell.length_b   1.000
_cell.length_c   1.000
_cell.angle_alpha   90.00
_cell.angle_beta   90.00
_cell.angle_gamma   90.00
#
_symmetry.space_group_name_H-M   'P 1'
#
loop_
_entity.id
_entity.type
_entity.pdbx_description
1 polymer ?
#
loop_
_entity_poly.entity_id
_entity_poly.type
_entity_poly.pdbx_seq_one_letter_code
_entity_poly.pdbx_strand_id
1 'polypeptide(L)'
;MVDTNASKARTAWETFVREVPWLNGSHRSFLEIAATIRGRLMVGDDVGVQALNLLRQCLGQMGATPSDASKVAIPDDGEEKDDILD
;
A
#
# COMPACT_ATOMS: atom_id res chain seq x y z
N MET A 1 -7.91 7.66 12.30
CA MET A 1 -6.45 7.65 12.60
C MET A 1 -5.95 9.08 12.71
N VAL A 2 -5.01 9.37 13.59
CA VAL A 2 -4.40 10.69 13.79
C VAL A 2 -2.90 10.49 13.88
N ASP A 3 -2.13 11.37 13.25
CA ASP A 3 -0.67 11.34 13.37
C ASP A 3 -0.23 11.93 14.69
N THR A 4 0.78 11.30 15.29
CA THR A 4 1.39 11.69 16.55
C THR A 4 2.90 11.53 16.44
N ASN A 5 3.64 12.00 17.45
CA ASN A 5 5.09 11.76 17.52
C ASN A 5 5.44 10.26 17.61
N ALA A 6 4.51 9.42 18.09
CA ALA A 6 4.71 7.98 18.23
C ALA A 6 4.29 7.18 16.99
N SER A 7 3.50 7.76 16.08
CA SER A 7 3.07 7.09 14.84
C SER A 7 2.47 8.05 13.84
N LYS A 8 2.88 7.93 12.57
CA LYS A 8 2.29 8.63 11.42
C LYS A 8 1.24 7.78 10.69
N ALA A 9 0.28 7.25 11.43
CA ALA A 9 -0.67 6.26 10.95
C ALA A 9 -1.64 6.79 9.86
N ARG A 10 -2.07 8.06 9.94
CA ARG A 10 -2.89 8.70 8.90
C ARG A 10 -2.07 8.93 7.63
N THR A 11 -0.86 9.47 7.75
CA THR A 11 0.04 9.62 6.60
C THR A 11 0.29 8.27 5.91
N ALA A 12 0.50 7.20 6.69
CA ALA A 12 0.67 5.85 6.14
C ALA A 12 -0.59 5.34 5.42
N TRP A 13 -1.77 5.58 5.98
CA TRP A 13 -3.04 5.24 5.33
C TRP A 13 -3.19 5.92 3.97
N GLU A 14 -2.97 7.23 3.91
CA GLU A 14 -3.06 8.01 2.66
C GLU A 14 -2.03 7.55 1.63
N THR A 15 -0.83 7.18 2.10
CA THR A 15 0.21 6.58 1.24
C THR A 15 -0.27 5.27 0.62
N PHE A 16 -0.84 4.35 1.41
CA PHE A 16 -1.38 3.10 0.88
C PHE A 16 -2.54 3.31 -0.10
N VAL A 17 -3.46 4.24 0.18
CA VAL A 17 -4.56 4.57 -0.74
C VAL A 17 -4.03 5.06 -2.08
N ARG A 18 -2.93 5.81 -2.09
CA ARG A 18 -2.27 6.29 -3.31
C ARG A 18 -1.50 5.18 -4.05
N GLU A 19 -0.82 4.31 -3.31
CA GLU A 19 0.06 3.27 -3.89
C GLU A 19 -0.68 1.99 -4.29
N VAL A 20 -1.88 1.76 -3.75
CA VAL A 20 -2.67 0.53 -3.94
C VAL A 20 -4.07 0.92 -4.44
N PRO A 21 -4.22 1.29 -5.73
CA PRO A 21 -5.44 1.93 -6.22
C PRO A 21 -6.68 1.03 -6.27
N TRP A 22 -6.53 -0.30 -6.16
CA TRP A 22 -7.65 -1.25 -6.10
C TRP A 22 -8.26 -1.42 -4.70
N LEU A 23 -7.75 -0.71 -3.69
CA LEU A 23 -8.33 -0.74 -2.35
C LEU A 23 -9.78 -0.27 -2.38
N ASN A 24 -10.60 -0.93 -1.56
CA ASN A 24 -12.01 -0.64 -1.40
C ASN A 24 -12.43 -0.92 0.05
N GLY A 25 -13.72 -0.74 0.36
CA GLY A 25 -14.25 -0.91 1.72
C GLY A 25 -13.90 -2.24 2.38
N SER A 26 -13.80 -3.34 1.62
CA SER A 26 -13.49 -4.68 2.15
C SER A 26 -12.06 -4.79 2.70
N HIS A 27 -11.14 -3.93 2.27
CA HIS A 27 -9.75 -3.94 2.72
C HIS A 27 -9.52 -3.14 4.00
N ARG A 28 -10.53 -2.39 4.46
CA ARG A 28 -10.42 -1.41 5.55
C ARG A 28 -9.76 -1.95 6.80
N SER A 29 -10.15 -3.15 7.25
CA SER A 29 -9.60 -3.75 8.47
C SER A 29 -8.10 -4.07 8.33
N PHE A 30 -7.66 -4.57 7.17
CA PHE A 30 -6.24 -4.83 6.92
C PHE A 30 -5.44 -3.53 6.75
N LEU A 31 -6.03 -2.55 6.08
CA LEU A 31 -5.42 -1.24 5.86
C LEU A 31 -5.19 -0.50 7.18
N GLU A 32 -6.13 -0.57 8.12
CA GLU A 32 -6.02 0.08 9.43
C GLU A 32 -4.86 -0.49 10.26
N ILE A 33 -4.71 -1.82 10.25
CA ILE A 33 -3.59 -2.51 10.90
C ILE A 33 -2.27 -2.14 10.22
N ALA A 34 -2.21 -2.23 8.89
CA ALA A 34 -1.01 -1.94 8.11
C ALA A 34 -0.55 -0.48 8.30
N ALA A 35 -1.47 0.48 8.23
CA ALA A 35 -1.19 1.90 8.41
C ALA A 35 -0.70 2.22 9.83
N THR A 36 -1.22 1.53 10.85
CA THR A 36 -0.74 1.67 12.24
C THR A 36 0.72 1.24 12.39
N ILE A 37 1.08 0.08 11.83
CA ILE A 37 2.46 -0.46 11.89
C ILE A 37 3.40 0.38 11.04
N ARG A 38 2.99 0.73 9.81
CA ARG A 38 3.78 1.57 8.89
C ARG A 38 4.00 2.98 9.47
N GLY A 39 3.01 3.54 10.16
CA GLY A 39 3.14 4.83 10.84
C GLY A 39 4.21 4.84 11.94
N ARG A 40 4.40 3.73 12.66
CA ARG A 40 5.49 3.57 13.64
C ARG A 40 6.86 3.53 12.95
N LEU A 41 6.96 2.80 11.84
CA LEU A 41 8.18 2.78 11.02
C LEU A 41 8.56 4.18 10.51
N MET A 42 7.57 4.98 10.11
CA MET A 42 7.80 6.34 9.59
C MET A 42 8.35 7.33 10.63
N VAL A 43 8.23 7.05 11.92
CA VAL A 43 8.84 7.85 13.00
C VAL A 43 10.15 7.25 13.51
N GLY A 44 10.63 6.16 12.91
CA GLY A 44 11.85 5.47 13.33
C GLY A 44 11.70 4.70 14.63
N ASP A 45 10.48 4.33 15.03
CA ASP A 45 10.23 3.50 16.19
C ASP A 45 10.80 2.09 16.00
N ASP A 46 11.16 1.42 17.10
CA ASP A 46 11.58 0.02 17.07
C ASP A 46 10.35 -0.88 16.91
N VAL A 47 10.17 -1.40 15.70
CA VAL A 47 9.05 -2.26 15.33
C VAL A 47 9.54 -3.71 15.25
N GLY A 48 9.22 -4.47 16.30
CA GLY A 48 9.64 -5.87 16.41
C GLY A 48 9.14 -6.79 15.29
N VAL A 49 9.84 -7.91 15.11
CA VAL A 49 9.62 -8.91 14.03
C VAL A 49 8.17 -9.39 13.94
N GLN A 50 7.46 -9.55 15.05
CA GLN A 50 6.06 -9.97 15.04
C GLN A 50 5.15 -8.95 14.34
N ALA A 51 5.34 -7.65 14.60
CA ALA A 51 4.58 -6.59 13.95
C ALA A 51 4.95 -6.46 12.47
N LEU A 52 6.24 -6.61 12.13
CA LEU A 52 6.69 -6.63 10.73
C LEU A 52 6.10 -7.81 9.94
N ASN A 53 5.99 -8.99 10.56
CA ASN A 53 5.35 -10.14 9.97
C ASN A 53 3.84 -9.96 9.79
N LEU A 54 3.17 -9.29 10.73
CA LEU A 54 1.76 -8.92 10.59
C LEU A 54 1.57 -7.92 9.44
N LEU A 55 2.44 -6.90 9.34
CA LEU A 55 2.42 -5.96 8.22
C LEU A 55 2.53 -6.69 6.87
N ARG A 56 3.49 -7.62 6.73
CA ARG A 56 3.62 -8.45 5.52
C ARG A 56 2.34 -9.23 5.19
N GLN A 57 1.68 -9.80 6.20
CA GLN A 57 0.41 -10.52 6.02
C GLN A 57 -0.72 -9.59 5.57
N CYS A 58 -0.87 -8.42 6.19
CA CYS A 58 -1.86 -7.42 5.77
C CYS A 58 -1.64 -6.99 4.32
N LEU A 59 -0.39 -6.76 3.91
CA LEU A 59 -0.06 -6.42 2.52
C LEU A 59 -0.49 -7.54 1.55
N GLY A 60 -0.22 -8.80 1.89
CA GLY A 60 -0.66 -9.94 1.09
C GLY A 60 -2.18 -10.04 0.97
N GLN A 61 -2.92 -9.84 2.07
CA GLN A 61 -4.39 -9.85 2.07
C GLN A 61 -5.00 -8.67 1.28
N MET A 62 -4.27 -7.56 1.15
CA MET A 62 -4.66 -6.42 0.32
C MET A 62 -4.20 -6.53 -1.14
N GLY A 63 -3.53 -7.62 -1.52
CA GLY A 63 -2.92 -7.76 -2.85
C GLY A 63 -1.73 -6.82 -3.09
N ALA A 64 -1.22 -6.15 -2.05
CA ALA A 64 -0.15 -5.15 -2.10
C ALA A 64 1.26 -5.75 -2.04
N THR A 65 1.39 -7.07 -2.16
CA THR A 65 2.68 -7.74 -2.36
C THR A 65 2.89 -7.97 -3.84
N PRO A 66 4.00 -7.50 -4.45
CA PRO A 66 4.27 -7.80 -5.85
C PRO A 66 4.44 -9.31 -6.01
N SER A 67 3.48 -9.96 -6.69
CA SER A 67 3.57 -11.38 -7.07
C SER A 67 4.68 -11.61 -8.10
N ASP A 68 5.00 -10.56 -8.86
CA ASP A 68 6.13 -10.37 -9.77
C ASP A 68 6.06 -8.89 -10.19
N ALA A 69 7.13 -8.10 -10.01
CA ALA A 69 7.13 -6.69 -10.41
C ALA A 69 6.87 -6.52 -11.93
N SER A 70 7.15 -7.54 -12.73
CA SER A 70 6.87 -7.57 -14.17
C SER A 70 5.39 -7.81 -14.53
N LYS A 71 4.53 -8.13 -13.55
CA LYS A 71 3.09 -8.34 -13.74
C LYS A 71 2.21 -7.18 -13.28
N VAL A 72 2.82 -6.08 -12.83
CA VAL A 72 2.12 -4.83 -12.59
C VAL A 72 1.81 -4.20 -13.96
N ALA A 73 0.55 -4.28 -14.39
CA ALA A 73 0.09 -3.52 -15.55
C ALA A 73 0.03 -2.04 -15.17
N ILE A 74 1.01 -1.27 -15.62
CA ILE A 74 0.96 0.19 -15.57
C ILE A 74 -0.02 0.61 -16.69
N PRO A 75 -1.14 1.30 -16.37
CA PRO A 75 -2.00 1.84 -17.41
C PRO A 75 -1.17 2.76 -18.28
N ASP A 76 -1.10 2.47 -19.58
CA ASP A 76 -0.41 3.33 -20.55
C ASP A 76 -1.10 4.70 -20.54
N ASP A 77 -0.31 5.75 -20.42
CA ASP A 77 -0.73 7.15 -20.31
C ASP A 77 -1.27 7.67 -21.66
N GLY A 78 -2.09 6.89 -22.37
CA GLY A 78 -2.95 7.36 -23.44
C GLY A 78 -2.28 8.07 -24.61
N GLU A 79 -1.16 7.56 -25.14
CA GLU A 79 -0.81 7.87 -26.52
C GLU A 79 -1.47 6.85 -27.44
N GLU A 80 -2.61 7.26 -28.02
CA GLU A 80 -3.30 6.57 -29.11
C GLU A 80 -2.28 6.14 -30.17
N LYS A 81 -2.05 4.83 -30.30
CA LYS A 81 -1.41 4.29 -31.49
C LYS A 81 -2.42 4.35 -32.61
N ASP A 82 -2.31 5.38 -33.43
CA ASP A 82 -2.96 5.48 -34.73
C ASP A 82 -2.79 4.15 -35.49
N ASP A 83 -3.92 3.53 -35.80
CA ASP A 83 -4.05 2.41 -36.73
C ASP A 83 -3.56 2.88 -38.11
N ILE A 84 -2.27 2.71 -38.39
CA ILE A 84 -1.76 2.76 -39.77
C ILE A 84 -1.89 1.35 -40.34
N LEU A 85 -2.98 1.20 -41.09
CA LEU A 85 -3.28 0.16 -42.07
C LEU A 85 -2.07 -0.15 -42.98
N ASP A 86 -1.80 -1.44 -43.16
CA ASP A 86 -1.37 -2.05 -44.43
C ASP A 86 -1.85 -3.51 -44.50
#